data_AF-A0A6M0CCN9-F1
#
_entry.id   AF-A0A6M0CCN9-F1
#
_cell.length_a   1.000
_cell.length_b   1.000
_cell.length_c   1.000
_cell.angle_alpha   90.00
_cell.angle_beta   90.00
_cell.angle_gamma   90.00
#
_symmetry.space_group_name_H-M   'P 1'
#
loop_
_entity.id
_entity.type
_entity.pdbx_description
1 polymer ?
#
loop_
_entity_poly.entity_id
_entity_poly.type
_entity_poly.pdbx_seq_one_letter_code
_entity_poly.pdbx_strand_id
1 'polypeptide(L)'
;MACPLWLMILMSLLGVMSGISSIRGLADFMERHQQEVVEYFELPNVKLPRNSNLRRMLHRVDPADVAQAFHQWADDLCSIETGQAFAFDGKSLGSTVSAPTSAKQDFISVVSACVHQYGWVVAQISFHNGEKSEIGVVQELLTRLDGKGVWVTLDALHTQKKRSRSSLQAKMTTALD
;
A
#
# COMPACT_ATOMS: atom_id res chain seq x y z
N MET A 1 -32.12 -3.86 -3.10
CA MET A 1 -30.86 -4.24 -2.43
C MET A 1 -29.70 -3.51 -3.07
N ALA A 2 -28.87 -2.84 -2.28
CA ALA A 2 -27.66 -2.16 -2.74
C ALA A 2 -26.55 -3.19 -2.98
N CYS A 3 -25.60 -2.89 -3.88
CA CYS A 3 -24.41 -3.72 -4.08
C CYS A 3 -23.61 -3.78 -2.76
N PRO A 4 -23.22 -4.97 -2.26
CA PRO A 4 -22.42 -5.11 -1.06
C PRO A 4 -21.08 -4.37 -1.19
N LEU A 5 -20.62 -3.72 -0.11
CA LEU A 5 -19.37 -2.96 -0.11
C LEU A 5 -18.16 -3.83 -0.44
N TRP A 6 -18.06 -5.00 0.21
CA TRP A 6 -16.96 -5.93 0.00
C TRP A 6 -16.83 -6.34 -1.48
N LEU A 7 -17.95 -6.50 -2.17
CA LEU A 7 -17.96 -6.87 -3.59
C LEU A 7 -17.44 -5.74 -4.47
N MET A 8 -17.79 -4.49 -4.15
CA MET A 8 -17.24 -3.33 -4.86
C MET A 8 -15.74 -3.18 -4.65
N ILE A 9 -15.25 -3.44 -3.43
CA ILE A 9 -13.82 -3.42 -3.11
C ILE A 9 -13.10 -4.54 -3.87
N LEU A 10 -13.62 -5.77 -3.82
CA LEU A 10 -13.06 -6.93 -4.53
C LEU A 10 -12.93 -6.66 -6.05
N MET A 11 -14.02 -6.22 -6.68
CA MET A 11 -14.02 -5.93 -8.11
C MET A 11 -13.09 -4.76 -8.47
N SER A 12 -12.98 -3.76 -7.58
CA SER A 12 -12.02 -2.67 -7.77
C SER A 12 -10.58 -3.18 -7.70
N LEU A 13 -10.28 -4.06 -6.74
CA LEU A 13 -8.97 -4.70 -6.60
C LEU A 13 -8.62 -5.52 -7.85
N LEU A 14 -9.54 -6.38 -8.32
CA LEU A 14 -9.34 -7.17 -9.54
C LEU A 14 -9.11 -6.29 -10.77
N GLY A 15 -9.86 -5.20 -10.90
CA GLY A 15 -9.68 -4.23 -11.98
C GLY A 15 -8.30 -3.57 -11.93
N VAL A 16 -7.85 -3.13 -10.76
CA VAL A 16 -6.51 -2.55 -10.57
C VAL A 16 -5.42 -3.56 -10.88
N MET A 17 -5.55 -4.81 -10.41
CA MET A 17 -4.62 -5.90 -10.74
C MET A 17 -4.59 -6.22 -12.24
N SER A 18 -5.69 -5.97 -12.95
CA SER A 18 -5.79 -6.08 -14.41
C SER A 18 -5.20 -4.86 -15.15
N GLY A 19 -4.56 -3.93 -14.44
CA GLY A 19 -3.92 -2.74 -15.01
C GLY A 19 -4.83 -1.52 -15.16
N ILE A 20 -6.03 -1.54 -14.57
CA ILE A 20 -7.00 -0.46 -14.71
C ILE A 20 -6.82 0.58 -13.60
N SER A 21 -6.44 1.79 -13.99
CA SER A 21 -6.13 2.89 -13.06
C SER A 21 -7.17 4.03 -13.06
N SER A 22 -8.29 3.89 -13.77
CA SER A 22 -9.33 4.93 -13.86
C SER A 22 -10.68 4.46 -13.34
N ILE A 23 -11.43 5.36 -12.70
CA ILE A 23 -12.79 5.08 -12.20
C ILE A 23 -13.72 4.60 -13.31
N ARG A 24 -13.62 5.21 -14.50
CA ARG A 24 -14.42 4.80 -15.67
C ARG A 24 -14.05 3.40 -16.12
N GLY A 25 -12.75 3.14 -16.28
CA GLY A 25 -12.28 1.80 -16.64
C GLY A 25 -12.66 0.74 -15.62
N LEU A 26 -12.66 1.07 -14.32
CA LEU A 26 -13.11 0.17 -13.26
C LEU A 26 -14.60 -0.13 -13.37
N ALA A 27 -15.42 0.86 -13.69
CA ALA A 27 -16.84 0.65 -13.94
C ALA A 27 -17.08 -0.24 -15.18
N ASP A 28 -16.34 -0.01 -16.26
CA ASP A 28 -16.43 -0.82 -17.48
C ASP A 28 -15.97 -2.27 -17.21
N PHE A 29 -14.92 -2.46 -16.40
CA PHE A 29 -14.44 -3.77 -15.95
C PHE A 29 -15.49 -4.49 -15.10
N MET A 30 -16.08 -3.77 -14.14
CA MET A 30 -17.15 -4.29 -13.29
C MET A 30 -18.35 -4.73 -14.11
N GLU A 31 -18.75 -3.97 -15.12
CA GLU A 31 -19.85 -4.31 -16.01
C GLU A 31 -19.54 -5.55 -16.86
N ARG A 32 -18.30 -5.66 -17.37
CA ARG A 32 -17.88 -6.82 -18.18
C ARG A 32 -17.83 -8.12 -17.38
N HIS A 33 -17.24 -8.12 -16.19
CA HIS A 33 -16.96 -9.35 -15.41
C HIS A 33 -18.03 -9.68 -14.36
N GLN A 34 -19.14 -8.95 -14.33
CA GLN A 34 -20.16 -9.13 -13.30
C GLN A 34 -20.78 -10.54 -13.31
N GLN A 35 -21.13 -11.07 -14.49
CA GLN A 35 -21.77 -12.39 -14.58
C GLN A 35 -20.86 -13.47 -14.01
N GLU A 36 -19.58 -13.45 -14.40
CA GLU A 36 -18.56 -14.37 -13.88
C GLU A 36 -18.47 -14.32 -12.35
N VAL A 37 -18.49 -13.12 -11.76
CA VAL A 37 -18.43 -12.94 -10.31
C VAL A 37 -19.71 -13.38 -9.61
N VAL A 38 -20.87 -13.12 -10.19
CA VAL A 38 -22.16 -13.57 -9.65
C VAL A 38 -22.25 -15.10 -9.64
N GLU A 39 -21.77 -15.74 -10.71
CA GLU A 39 -21.72 -17.19 -10.84
C GLU A 39 -20.70 -17.80 -9.86
N TYR A 40 -19.49 -17.25 -9.79
CA TYR A 40 -18.42 -17.77 -8.94
C TYR A 40 -18.74 -17.70 -7.44
N PHE A 41 -19.38 -16.62 -6.99
CA PHE A 41 -19.73 -16.41 -5.57
C PHE A 41 -21.18 -16.81 -5.23
N GLU A 42 -21.92 -17.42 -6.17
CA GLU A 42 -23.30 -17.84 -5.98
C GLU A 42 -24.19 -16.71 -5.40
N LEU A 43 -24.14 -15.53 -6.02
CA LEU A 43 -24.81 -14.31 -5.52
C LEU A 43 -26.11 -13.98 -6.27
N PRO A 44 -27.23 -14.66 -6.01
CA PRO A 44 -28.47 -14.39 -6.72
C PRO A 44 -28.94 -12.95 -6.45
N ASN A 45 -29.27 -12.22 -7.53
CA ASN A 45 -29.93 -10.90 -7.50
C ASN A 45 -29.09 -9.69 -7.05
N VAL A 46 -27.75 -9.75 -7.13
CA VAL A 46 -26.93 -8.55 -6.88
C VAL A 46 -27.04 -7.54 -8.03
N LYS A 47 -27.39 -6.29 -7.70
CA LYS A 47 -27.38 -5.16 -8.65
C LYS A 47 -25.96 -4.66 -8.88
N LEU A 48 -25.63 -4.33 -10.13
CA LEU A 48 -24.31 -3.81 -10.48
C LEU A 48 -23.94 -2.55 -9.69
N PRO A 49 -22.65 -2.39 -9.36
CA PRO A 49 -22.09 -1.09 -9.07
C PRO A 49 -22.14 -0.23 -10.35
N ARG A 50 -22.99 0.81 -10.35
CA ARG A 50 -22.91 1.87 -11.35
C ARG A 50 -21.73 2.79 -11.02
N ASN A 51 -21.28 3.58 -12.00
CA ASN A 51 -20.31 4.66 -11.79
C ASN A 51 -20.59 5.53 -10.54
N SER A 52 -21.87 5.81 -10.25
CA SER A 52 -22.28 6.55 -9.05
C SER A 52 -22.05 5.78 -7.75
N ASN A 53 -22.17 4.45 -7.74
CA ASN A 53 -21.87 3.61 -6.58
C ASN A 53 -20.36 3.58 -6.32
N LEU A 54 -19.55 3.46 -7.38
CA LEU A 54 -18.09 3.47 -7.27
C LEU A 54 -17.57 4.81 -6.73
N ARG A 55 -18.08 5.94 -7.25
CA ARG A 55 -17.75 7.27 -6.70
C ARG A 55 -18.17 7.41 -5.23
N ARG A 56 -19.37 6.96 -4.87
CA ARG A 56 -19.84 6.99 -3.47
C ARG A 56 -18.97 6.12 -2.57
N MET A 57 -18.52 4.97 -3.05
CA MET A 57 -17.59 4.11 -2.32
C MET A 57 -16.28 4.86 -2.06
N LEU A 58 -15.66 5.40 -3.12
CA LEU A 58 -14.38 6.13 -3.01
C LEU A 58 -14.45 7.36 -2.10
N HIS A 59 -15.62 7.98 -1.95
CA HIS A 59 -15.81 9.10 -1.03
C HIS A 59 -16.13 8.70 0.42
N ARG A 60 -16.60 7.48 0.66
CA ARG A 60 -17.07 7.03 1.98
C ARG A 60 -16.12 6.05 2.67
N VAL A 61 -15.29 5.37 1.90
CA VAL A 61 -14.31 4.40 2.38
C VAL A 61 -13.01 5.13 2.61
N ASP A 62 -12.49 5.07 3.83
CA ASP A 62 -11.15 5.57 4.13
C ASP A 62 -10.11 4.63 3.50
N PRO A 63 -9.19 5.14 2.65
CA PRO A 63 -8.09 4.34 2.12
C PRO A 63 -7.23 3.68 3.21
N ALA A 64 -7.08 4.32 4.39
CA ALA A 64 -6.33 3.78 5.50
C ALA A 64 -6.96 2.50 6.08
N ASP A 65 -8.30 2.47 6.19
CA ASP A 65 -9.04 1.29 6.65
C ASP A 65 -8.88 0.11 5.68
N VAL A 66 -8.92 0.38 4.38
CA VAL A 66 -8.72 -0.65 3.34
C VAL A 66 -7.30 -1.20 3.40
N ALA A 67 -6.30 -0.32 3.51
CA ALA A 67 -4.90 -0.73 3.64
C ALA A 67 -4.67 -1.56 4.91
N GLN A 68 -5.27 -1.16 6.03
CA GLN A 68 -5.19 -1.92 7.27
C GLN A 68 -5.84 -3.31 7.14
N ALA A 69 -7.04 -3.40 6.56
CA ALA A 69 -7.70 -4.68 6.33
C ALA A 69 -6.88 -5.59 5.40
N PHE A 70 -6.25 -5.02 4.37
CA PHE A 70 -5.36 -5.75 3.48
C PHE A 70 -4.11 -6.25 4.22
N HIS A 71 -3.46 -5.42 5.04
CA HIS A 71 -2.30 -5.84 5.83
C HIS A 71 -2.66 -6.95 6.82
N GLN A 72 -3.81 -6.87 7.51
CA GLN A 72 -4.26 -7.93 8.43
C GLN A 72 -4.43 -9.27 7.70
N TRP A 73 -5.06 -9.25 6.52
CA TRP A 73 -5.17 -10.45 5.69
C TRP A 73 -3.81 -10.96 5.19
N ALA A 74 -2.89 -10.06 4.84
CA ALA A 74 -1.56 -10.42 4.37
C ALA A 74 -0.68 -11.01 5.49
N ASP A 75 -0.81 -10.51 6.71
CA ASP A 75 -0.10 -11.01 7.89
C ASP A 75 -0.47 -12.47 8.20
N ASP A 76 -1.72 -12.87 7.97
CA ASP A 76 -2.17 -14.26 8.13
C ASP A 76 -1.54 -15.21 7.09
N LEU A 77 -1.11 -14.68 5.94
CA LEU A 77 -0.49 -15.43 4.85
C LEU A 77 1.03 -15.46 4.91
N CYS A 78 1.65 -14.50 5.59
CA CYS A 78 3.09 -14.32 5.60
C CYS A 78 3.61 -14.05 7.02
N SER A 79 4.23 -15.05 7.63
CA SER A 79 4.96 -14.85 8.88
C SER A 79 6.34 -14.27 8.63
N ILE A 80 6.68 -13.20 9.36
CA ILE A 80 8.03 -12.65 9.38
C ILE A 80 8.94 -13.62 10.15
N GLU A 81 9.92 -14.19 9.46
CA GLU A 81 10.88 -15.14 10.01
C GLU A 81 12.24 -14.48 10.25
N THR A 82 12.96 -15.00 11.25
CA THR A 82 14.33 -14.58 11.52
C THR A 82 15.25 -14.89 10.34
N GLY A 83 16.11 -13.94 9.97
CA GLY A 83 17.01 -14.07 8.84
C GLY A 83 16.42 -13.68 7.48
N GLN A 84 15.16 -13.26 7.41
CA GLN A 84 14.59 -12.68 6.19
C GLN A 84 15.18 -11.30 5.90
N ALA A 85 15.29 -10.96 4.61
CA ALA A 85 15.76 -9.66 4.15
C ALA A 85 14.59 -8.77 3.68
N PHE A 86 14.57 -7.53 4.17
CA PHE A 86 13.56 -6.53 3.86
C PHE A 86 14.19 -5.34 3.13
N ALA A 87 13.61 -4.96 2.00
CA ALA A 87 13.92 -3.75 1.29
C ALA A 87 12.92 -2.66 1.61
N PHE A 88 13.39 -1.45 1.88
CA PHE A 88 12.53 -0.29 2.04
C PHE A 88 12.71 0.63 0.85
N ASP A 89 11.60 1.06 0.27
CA ASP A 89 11.59 1.90 -0.92
C ASP A 89 10.51 2.98 -0.80
N GLY A 90 10.90 4.22 -1.10
CA GLY A 90 10.05 5.40 -1.11
C GLY A 90 9.62 5.77 -2.53
N LYS A 91 8.32 5.90 -2.79
CA LYS A 91 7.76 6.33 -4.07
C LYS A 91 6.79 7.50 -3.89
N SER A 92 6.94 8.51 -4.73
CA SER A 92 5.99 9.61 -4.81
C SER A 92 4.83 9.26 -5.72
N LEU A 93 3.59 9.53 -5.27
CA LEU A 93 2.41 9.33 -6.08
C LEU A 93 2.26 10.49 -7.08
N GLY A 94 2.23 10.15 -8.37
CA GLY A 94 1.97 11.11 -9.44
C GLY A 94 0.60 11.77 -9.29
N SER A 95 0.46 13.00 -9.80
CA SER A 95 -0.80 13.78 -9.76
C SER A 95 -1.34 14.11 -8.36
N THR A 96 -0.54 13.97 -7.30
CA THR A 96 -0.89 14.41 -5.94
C THR A 96 -0.26 15.75 -5.54
N VAL A 97 0.48 16.36 -6.46
CA VAL A 97 1.21 17.60 -6.18
C VAL A 97 0.27 18.77 -5.93
N SER A 98 0.51 19.47 -4.83
CA SER A 98 -0.11 20.74 -4.46
C SER A 98 0.95 21.84 -4.44
N ALA A 99 0.56 23.04 -4.88
CA ALA A 99 1.43 24.21 -4.98
C ALA A 99 2.76 23.96 -5.75
N PRO A 100 2.70 23.43 -7.00
CA PRO A 100 3.85 22.89 -7.74
C PRO A 100 4.96 23.89 -8.05
N THR A 101 4.66 25.19 -8.06
CA THR A 101 5.60 26.27 -8.36
C THR A 101 6.13 26.96 -7.11
N SER A 102 5.76 26.51 -5.91
CA SER A 102 6.19 27.10 -4.66
C SER A 102 7.26 26.25 -3.96
N ALA A 103 8.09 26.87 -3.12
CA ALA A 103 8.99 26.16 -2.21
C ALA A 103 8.25 25.30 -1.15
N LYS A 104 6.92 25.39 -1.08
CA LYS A 104 6.03 24.59 -0.22
C LYS A 104 5.32 23.50 -1.02
N GLN A 105 5.97 22.97 -2.06
CA GLN A 105 5.45 21.86 -2.83
C GLN A 105 5.15 20.69 -1.89
N ASP A 106 3.91 20.22 -1.92
CA ASP A 106 3.47 19.07 -1.13
C ASP A 106 2.93 18.00 -2.07
N PHE A 107 3.20 16.74 -1.75
CA PHE A 107 2.76 15.58 -2.50
C PHE A 107 2.75 14.37 -1.60
N ILE A 108 1.98 13.36 -1.99
CA ILE A 108 1.88 12.13 -1.22
C ILE A 108 3.04 11.22 -1.62
N SER A 109 3.80 10.81 -0.61
CA SER A 109 4.85 9.80 -0.70
C SER A 109 4.41 8.54 0.03
N VAL A 110 4.91 7.42 -0.45
CA VAL A 110 4.61 6.10 0.06
C VAL A 110 5.92 5.38 0.31
N VAL A 111 6.14 4.90 1.54
CA VAL A 111 7.27 4.03 1.85
C VAL A 111 6.74 2.62 2.11
N SER A 112 7.34 1.65 1.42
CA SER A 112 6.96 0.25 1.48
C SER A 112 8.13 -0.58 2.01
N ALA A 113 7.83 -1.55 2.87
CA ALA A 113 8.77 -2.56 3.35
C ALA A 113 8.44 -3.90 2.68
N CYS A 114 9.36 -4.39 1.84
CA CYS A 114 9.16 -5.56 0.99
C CYS A 114 10.11 -6.69 1.39
N VAL A 115 9.60 -7.92 1.53
CA VAL A 115 10.44 -9.11 1.74
C VAL A 115 11.08 -9.52 0.42
N HIS A 116 12.40 -9.63 0.41
CA HIS A 116 13.16 -9.93 -0.81
C HIS A 116 12.85 -11.32 -1.39
N GLN A 117 12.64 -12.32 -0.53
CA GLN A 117 12.41 -13.71 -0.95
C GLN A 117 11.11 -13.91 -1.74
N TYR A 118 10.06 -13.15 -1.42
CA TYR A 118 8.73 -13.34 -2.00
C TYR A 118 8.25 -12.13 -2.81
N GLY A 119 9.01 -11.02 -2.81
CA GLY A 119 8.60 -9.78 -3.46
C GLY A 119 7.35 -9.14 -2.82
N TRP A 120 7.09 -9.45 -1.56
CA TRP A 120 5.82 -9.13 -0.90
C TRP A 120 5.94 -7.89 -0.01
N VAL A 121 4.96 -6.99 -0.05
CA VAL A 121 4.90 -5.80 0.82
C VAL A 121 4.29 -6.19 2.16
N VAL A 122 5.08 -6.09 3.23
CA VAL A 122 4.67 -6.45 4.60
C VAL A 122 4.14 -5.24 5.35
N ALA A 123 4.63 -4.05 5.03
CA ALA A 123 4.10 -2.82 5.61
C ALA A 123 4.27 -1.67 4.63
N GLN A 124 3.34 -0.73 4.67
CA GLN A 124 3.38 0.48 3.86
C GLN A 124 2.84 1.66 4.66
N ILE A 125 3.46 2.84 4.53
CA ILE A 125 2.98 4.10 5.09
C ILE A 125 2.94 5.17 4.00
N SER A 126 1.77 5.78 3.85
CA SER A 126 1.56 6.96 2.99
C SER A 126 1.61 8.23 3.83
N PHE A 127 2.24 9.29 3.35
CA PHE A 127 2.38 10.57 4.06
C PHE A 127 2.53 11.75 3.11
N HIS A 128 2.18 12.94 3.60
CA HIS A 128 2.46 14.20 2.92
C HIS A 128 3.92 14.62 3.19
N ASN A 129 4.68 14.88 2.12
CA ASN A 129 6.10 15.23 2.24
C ASN A 129 6.31 16.58 2.97
N GLY A 130 5.31 17.46 2.97
CA GLY A 130 5.36 18.70 3.76
C GLY A 130 5.26 18.50 5.27
N GLU A 131 4.73 17.36 5.74
CA GLU A 131 4.47 17.09 7.16
C GLU A 131 5.48 16.12 7.77
N LYS A 132 5.87 15.09 7.02
CA LYS A 132 6.79 14.04 7.46
C LYS A 132 7.90 13.85 6.43
N SER A 133 9.09 13.51 6.92
CA SER A 133 10.19 13.09 6.05
C SER A 133 10.19 11.58 5.86
N GLU A 134 10.61 11.14 4.67
CA GLU A 134 10.79 9.72 4.34
C GLU A 134 11.67 8.98 5.36
N ILE A 135 12.75 9.64 5.81
CA ILE A 135 13.66 9.09 6.84
C ILE A 135 12.90 8.79 8.15
N GLY A 136 12.02 9.69 8.58
CA GLY A 136 11.21 9.48 9.79
C GLY A 136 10.24 8.31 9.62
N VAL A 137 9.65 8.17 8.44
CA VAL A 137 8.71 7.09 8.12
C VAL A 137 9.41 5.73 8.04
N VAL A 138 10.61 5.67 7.44
CA VAL A 138 11.45 4.47 7.45
C VAL A 138 11.80 4.07 8.89
N GLN A 139 12.16 5.03 9.76
CA GLN A 139 12.41 4.74 11.18
C GLN A 139 11.17 4.20 11.91
N GLU A 140 9.98 4.74 11.60
CA GLU A 140 8.72 4.24 12.14
C GLU A 140 8.48 2.78 11.73
N LEU A 141 8.68 2.46 10.44
CA LEU A 141 8.53 1.09 9.94
C LEU A 141 9.58 0.13 10.53
N LEU A 142 10.82 0.58 10.70
CA LEU A 142 11.88 -0.23 11.30
C LEU A 142 11.57 -0.60 12.74
N THR A 143 10.94 0.31 13.50
CA THR A 143 10.51 0.04 14.87
C THR A 143 9.50 -1.11 14.94
N ARG A 144 8.68 -1.31 13.89
CA ARG A 144 7.72 -2.43 13.80
C ARG A 144 8.40 -3.77 13.49
N LEU A 145 9.61 -3.76 12.94
CA LEU A 145 10.42 -4.94 12.65
C LEU A 145 11.49 -5.21 13.71
N ASP A 146 11.65 -4.32 14.69
CA ASP A 146 12.68 -4.45 15.71
C ASP A 146 12.49 -5.73 16.54
N GLY A 147 13.60 -6.37 16.90
CA GLY A 147 13.60 -7.63 17.63
C GLY A 147 13.27 -8.89 16.84
N LYS A 148 12.94 -8.81 15.53
CA LYS A 148 12.63 -10.00 14.70
C LYS A 148 13.86 -10.69 14.07
N GLY A 149 15.06 -10.12 14.23
CA GLY A 149 16.29 -10.69 13.70
C GLY A 149 16.35 -10.70 12.17
N VAL A 150 15.87 -9.64 11.54
CA VAL A 150 15.77 -9.49 10.08
C VAL A 150 16.93 -8.68 9.51
N TRP A 151 17.27 -8.93 8.24
CA TRP A 151 18.17 -8.11 7.45
C TRP A 151 17.39 -6.98 6.80
N VAL A 152 18.00 -5.80 6.70
CA VAL A 152 17.37 -4.62 6.13
C VAL A 152 18.29 -3.99 5.09
N THR A 153 17.74 -3.69 3.92
CA THR A 153 18.38 -2.94 2.85
C THR A 153 17.63 -1.63 2.64
N LEU A 154 18.38 -0.52 2.65
CA LEU A 154 17.87 0.84 2.47
C LEU A 154 18.75 1.55 1.43
N ASP A 155 18.21 2.58 0.79
CA ASP A 155 19.01 3.47 -0.06
C ASP A 155 20.02 4.29 0.75
N ALA A 156 21.05 4.80 0.07
CA ALA A 156 22.12 5.62 0.62
C ALA A 156 21.60 6.89 1.33
N LEU A 157 20.44 7.41 0.91
CA LEU A 157 19.79 8.54 1.57
C LEU A 157 19.57 8.32 3.09
N HIS A 158 19.44 7.07 3.51
CA HIS A 158 19.19 6.70 4.91
C HIS A 158 20.47 6.55 5.75
N THR A 159 21.67 6.72 5.18
CA THR A 159 22.94 6.66 5.92
C THR A 159 23.18 7.95 6.72
N GLN A 160 22.44 8.14 7.80
CA GLN A 160 22.48 9.36 8.62
C GLN A 160 23.51 9.26 9.75
N LYS A 161 24.38 10.28 9.88
CA LYS A 161 25.42 10.35 10.95
C LYS A 161 24.82 10.43 12.36
N LYS A 162 23.69 11.11 12.52
CA LYS A 162 22.93 11.19 13.78
C LYS A 162 21.69 10.30 13.65
N ARG A 163 21.84 9.00 13.91
CA ARG A 163 20.67 8.14 14.13
C ARG A 163 19.98 8.57 15.42
N SER A 164 18.64 8.65 15.40
CA SER A 164 17.88 8.80 16.65
C SER A 164 18.22 7.58 17.53
N ARG A 165 18.38 7.83 18.83
CA ARG A 165 19.05 6.90 19.77
C ARG A 165 18.26 5.61 20.06
N SER A 166 17.07 5.45 19.49
CA SER A 166 16.18 4.32 19.69
C SER A 166 16.19 3.42 18.47
N SER A 167 16.53 2.15 18.70
CA SER A 167 16.46 1.01 17.76
C SER A 167 17.47 1.00 16.62
N LEU A 168 18.43 0.07 16.69
CA LEU A 168 18.68 -0.99 15.71
C LEU A 168 20.08 -1.57 15.93
N GLN A 169 20.13 -2.80 16.44
CA GLN A 169 21.21 -3.75 16.13
C GLN A 169 20.87 -4.52 14.84
N ALA A 170 20.23 -3.88 13.86
CA ALA A 170 20.17 -4.45 12.52
C ALA A 170 21.57 -4.36 11.91
N LYS A 171 22.18 -5.52 11.64
CA LYS A 171 23.39 -5.58 10.83
C LYS A 171 23.02 -5.10 9.42
N MET A 172 23.28 -3.83 9.17
CA MET A 172 23.18 -3.25 7.83
C MET A 172 24.33 -3.83 7.00
N THR A 173 24.00 -4.61 5.98
CA THR A 173 24.95 -4.96 4.92
C THR A 173 24.54 -4.14 3.70
N THR A 174 25.31 -3.11 3.40
CA THR A 174 25.21 -2.39 2.13
C THR A 174 25.62 -3.38 1.03
N ALA A 175 24.74 -3.64 0.08
CA ALA A 175 25.08 -4.39 -1.12
C ALA A 175 26.03 -3.53 -1.97
N LEU A 176 27.33 -3.66 -1.71
CA LEU A 176 28.38 -3.43 -2.67
C LEU A 176 29.01 -4.80 -2.87
N ASP A 177 28.60 -5.48 -3.94
CA ASP A 177 29.40 -6.30 -4.85
C ASP A 177 28.52 -6.79 -6.01
#